data_AF-A0A1I5X0P5-F1
#
_entry.id   AF-A0A1I5X0P5-F1
#
_cell.length_a   1.000
_cell.length_b   1.000
_cell.length_c   1.000
_cell.angle_alpha   90.00
_cell.angle_beta   90.00
_cell.angle_gamma   90.00
#
_symmetry.space_group_name_H-M   'P 1'
#
loop_
_entity.id
_entity.type
_entity.pdbx_description
1 polymer ?
#
loop_
_entity_poly.entity_id
_entity_poly.type
_entity_poly.pdbx_seq_one_letter_code
_entity_poly.pdbx_strand_id
1 'polypeptide(L)' 'MRLEPRWCTVAQMWHVVVERRGDALLTGCGWLVWPGAYDARMATPPTCVTCRYLYPEHTDPSRPHRP' A
#
# COMPACT_ATOMS: atom_id res chain seq x y z
N MET A 1 7.48 -11.38 -8.37
CA MET A 1 6.19 -11.63 -9.04
C MET A 1 5.41 -10.34 -9.09
N ARG A 2 5.08 -9.83 -10.29
CA ARG A 2 4.20 -8.67 -10.45
C ARG A 2 2.81 -9.01 -9.92
N LEU A 3 2.19 -8.07 -9.24
CA LEU A 3 0.87 -8.18 -8.64
C LEU A 3 -0.06 -7.16 -9.30
N GLU A 4 -1.36 -7.43 -9.28
CA GLU A 4 -2.34 -6.37 -9.49
C GLU A 4 -2.16 -5.30 -8.41
N PRO A 5 -2.10 -4.01 -8.77
CA PRO A 5 -1.95 -2.93 -7.79
C PRO A 5 -3.06 -2.97 -6.76
N ARG A 6 -2.69 -3.08 -5.48
CA ARG A 6 -3.64 -3.11 -4.36
C ARG A 6 -3.12 -2.35 -3.16
N TRP A 7 -4.01 -1.68 -2.44
CA TRP A 7 -3.66 -1.02 -1.18
C TRP A 7 -3.41 -2.03 -0.06
N CYS A 8 -2.34 -1.83 0.70
CA CYS A 8 -1.92 -2.67 1.80
C CYS A 8 -1.19 -1.83 2.86
N THR A 9 -1.31 -2.23 4.13
CA THR A 9 -0.51 -1.67 5.21
C THR A 9 0.87 -2.29 5.20
N VAL A 10 1.89 -1.48 4.97
CA VAL A 10 3.30 -1.89 4.99
C VAL A 10 4.18 -0.68 5.27
N ALA A 11 5.31 -0.88 5.96
CA ALA A 11 6.20 0.22 6.34
C ALA A 11 5.45 1.37 7.07
N GLN A 12 4.51 0.98 7.94
CA GLN A 12 3.74 1.87 8.80
C GLN A 12 2.85 2.88 8.07
N MET A 13 2.57 2.63 6.79
CA MET A 13 1.67 3.44 5.99
C MET A 13 0.78 2.54 5.15
N TRP A 14 -0.24 3.14 4.56
CA TRP A 14 -0.99 2.51 3.49
C TRP A 14 -0.33 2.81 2.15
N HIS A 15 0.09 1.77 1.44
CA HIS A 15 0.73 1.85 0.13
C HIS A 15 -0.02 1.00 -0.89
N VAL A 16 0.04 1.40 -2.16
CA VAL A 16 -0.22 0.46 -3.25
C VAL A 16 0.97 -0.48 -3.34
N VAL A 17 0.74 -1.78 -3.43
CA VAL A 17 1.74 -2.82 -3.64
C VAL A 17 1.57 -3.39 -5.05
N VAL A 18 2.66 -3.42 -5.82
CA VAL A 18 2.66 -3.80 -7.25
C VAL A 18 3.52 -5.01 -7.55
N GLU A 19 4.38 -5.42 -6.63
CA GLU A 19 5.25 -6.58 -6.80
C GLU A 19 5.57 -7.21 -5.44
N ARG A 20 5.75 -8.54 -5.43
CA ARG A 20 6.36 -9.28 -4.31
C ARG A 20 7.72 -9.85 -4.75
N ARG A 21 8.76 -9.63 -3.96
CA ARG A 21 10.14 -10.12 -4.17
C ARG A 21 10.62 -10.88 -2.93
N GLY A 22 10.42 -12.20 -2.93
CA GLY A 22 10.59 -13.00 -1.71
C GLY A 22 9.65 -12.49 -0.61
N ASP A 23 10.23 -12.10 0.52
CA ASP A 23 9.50 -11.51 1.65
C ASP A 23 9.31 -10.00 1.56
N ALA A 24 9.96 -9.34 0.61
CA ALA A 24 9.81 -7.91 0.37
C ALA A 24 8.64 -7.60 -0.57
N LEU A 25 8.07 -6.41 -0.43
CA LEU A 25 7.05 -5.85 -1.31
C LEU A 25 7.60 -4.61 -2.00
N LEU A 26 7.34 -4.47 -3.31
CA LEU A 26 7.57 -3.23 -4.03
C LEU A 26 6.29 -2.40 -3.98
N THR A 27 6.39 -1.20 -3.44
CA THR A 27 5.28 -0.24 -3.42
C THR A 27 5.16 0.47 -4.77
N GLY A 28 3.98 0.97 -5.08
CA GLY A 28 3.71 1.75 -6.28
C GLY A 28 4.50 3.07 -6.33
N CYS A 29 4.93 3.60 -5.18
CA CYS A 29 5.84 4.74 -5.11
C CYS A 29 7.33 4.37 -5.23
N GLY A 30 7.65 3.10 -5.53
CA GLY A 30 9.00 2.64 -5.88
C GLY A 30 9.86 2.17 -4.72
N TRP A 31 9.32 2.10 -3.49
CA TRP A 31 10.07 1.62 -2.34
C TRP A 31 9.99 0.11 -2.20
N LEU A 32 11.13 -0.53 -1.95
CA LEU A 32 11.19 -1.93 -1.54
C LEU A 32 11.13 -2.00 -0.01
N VAL A 33 10.13 -2.67 0.52
CA VAL A 33 9.81 -2.69 1.96
C VAL A 33 9.60 -4.11 2.47
N TRP A 34 9.90 -4.34 3.75
CA TRP A 34 9.66 -5.62 4.44
C TRP A 34 8.49 -5.46 5.41
N PRO A 35 7.36 -6.16 5.17
CA PRO A 35 6.24 -6.14 6.09
C PRO A 35 6.64 -6.65 7.47
N GLY A 36 6.23 -5.93 8.50
CA GLY A 36 6.48 -6.30 9.89
C GLY A 36 5.20 -6.61 10.66
N ALA A 37 5.36 -7.24 11.83
CA ALA A 37 4.22 -7.48 12.75
C ALA A 37 3.52 -6.19 13.20
N TYR A 38 4.22 -5.05 13.18
CA TYR A 38 3.67 -3.74 13.50
C TYR A 38 2.66 -3.27 12.44
N ASP A 39 2.91 -3.55 11.16
CA ASP A 39 2.01 -3.20 10.07
C ASP A 39 0.65 -3.89 10.22
N ALA A 40 0.66 -5.17 10.61
CA ALA A 40 -0.55 -5.98 10.82
C ALA A 40 -1.42 -5.53 12.00
N ARG A 41 -0.84 -4.77 12.95
CA ARG A 41 -1.53 -4.30 14.17
C ARG A 41 -1.98 -2.84 14.06
N MET A 42 -1.67 -2.17 12.95
CA MET A 42 -1.96 -0.75 12.79
C MET A 42 -3.43 -0.54 12.41
N ALA A 43 -4.21 0.01 13.34
CA ALA A 43 -5.64 0.26 13.12
C ALA A 43 -5.88 1.38 12.10
N THR A 44 -5.07 2.44 12.11
CA THR A 44 -5.25 3.64 11.28
C THR A 44 -3.91 4.10 10.69
N PRO A 45 -3.34 3.36 9.72
CA PRO A 45 -2.11 3.79 9.05
C PRO A 45 -2.33 5.07 8.24
N PRO A 46 -1.39 6.02 8.22
CA PRO A 46 -1.46 7.15 7.30
C PRO A 46 -1.35 6.68 5.84
N THR A 47 -2.09 7.29 4.92
CA THR A 47 -2.00 6.98 3.49
C THR A 47 -0.73 7.57 2.87
N CYS A 48 -0.02 6.80 2.06
CA CYS A 48 1.09 7.30 1.25
C CYS A 48 0.57 8.25 0.16
N VAL A 49 0.91 9.54 0.28
CA VAL A 49 0.48 10.59 -0.66
C VAL A 49 0.96 10.34 -2.10
N THR A 50 2.17 9.80 -2.28
CA THR A 50 2.72 9.48 -3.60
C THR A 50 1.96 8.33 -4.26
N CYS A 51 1.67 7.25 -3.51
CA CYS A 51 0.85 6.15 -4.04
C CYS A 51 -0.54 6.65 -4.41
N ARG A 52 -1.12 7.54 -3.60
CA ARG A 52 -2.44 8.11 -3.88
C ARG A 52 -2.47 8.97 -5.15
N TYR A 53 -1.39 9.71 -5.40
CA TYR A 53 -1.25 10.50 -6.62
C TYR A 53 -1.06 9.63 -7.87
N LEU A 54 -0.25 8.56 -7.77
CA LEU A 54 0.11 7.70 -8.90
C LEU A 54 -0.96 6.67 -9.27
N TYR A 55 -1.82 6.28 -8.31
CA TYR A 55 -2.84 5.25 -8.48
C TYR A 55 -4.24 5.77 -8.07
N PRO A 56 -4.78 6.81 -8.73
CA PRO A 56 -6.03 7.44 -8.32
C PRO A 56 -7.27 6.55 -8.51
N GLU A 57 -7.23 5.61 -9.46
CA GLU A 57 -8.30 4.67 -9.77
C GLU A 57 -8.34 3.44 -8.85
N HIS A 58 -7.22 3.13 -8.19
CA HIS A 58 -7.17 2.07 -7.20
C HIS A 58 -7.73 2.64 -5.91
N THR A 59 -9.03 2.41 -5.70
CA THR A 59 -9.76 3.01 -4.60
C THR A 59 -9.23 2.51 -3.25
N ASP A 60 -8.88 3.48 -2.43
CA ASP A 60 -8.65 3.37 -1.00
C ASP A 60 -9.85 2.66 -0.32
N PRO A 61 -9.70 1.45 0.24
CA PRO A 61 -10.83 0.73 0.84
C PRO A 61 -11.34 1.33 2.16
N SER A 62 -10.74 2.42 2.67
CA SER A 62 -11.14 3.13 3.90
C SER A 62 -11.96 4.39 3.61
N ARG A 63 -12.04 4.83 2.34
CA ARG A 63 -12.88 5.94 1.93
C ARG A 63 -14.18 5.42 1.35
N PRO A 64 -15.35 5.69 1.97
CA PRO A 64 -16.60 5.50 1.27
C PRO A 64 -16.56 6.30 -0.03
N HIS A 65 -16.98 5.65 -1.12
CA HIS A 65 -17.19 6.28 -2.42
C HIS A 65 -18.09 7.50 -2.19
N ARG A 66 -17.53 8.71 -2.20
CA ARG A 66 -18.35 9.92 -2.13
C ARG A 66 -18.88 10.16 -3.54
N PRO A 67 -20.22 10.27 -3.73
CA PRO A 67 -20.82 10.54 -5.02
C PRO A 67 -20.37 11.89 -5.59
#